data_AF-A0A955JHY0-F1
#
_entry.id   AF-A0A955JHY0-F1
#
_cell.length_a   1.000
_cell.length_b   1.000
_cell.length_c   1.000
_cell.angle_alpha   90.00
_cell.angle_beta   90.00
_cell.angle_gamma   90.00
#
_symmetry.space_group_name_H-M   'P 1'
#
loop_
_entity.id
_entity.type
_entity.pdbx_description
1 polymer ?
#
loop_
_entity_poly.entity_id
_entity_poly.type
_entity_poly.pdbx_seq_one_letter_code
_entity_poly.pdbx_strand_id
1 'polypeptide(L)'
;MADGTGHVPVELGQFTLEGDFVADPKPVDPTRSRNSLSRALDPGYLGRAVRNYMDLTPEMLEYAKAKQLQPHLIDVPSDFERSPFAVSYTDPRTHRERYIALTAQEAKIVPRSVPALSRSARIVTEAAVQTDIPTDEDLSRAQRSKAHVLEPALPKMQAFVKTLRSQDELAAKFVVAATGSNAGLSLMGGEARMREQLTYFTTFIIGDMLRAYASQRGLTASQHDQLCRAVDYNMVFTGAARIGMTRDYAELAHEYLGHKIQIVDQRIKSVERDIRRFL
;
A
#
# COMPACT_ATOMS: atom_id res chain seq x y z
N MET A 1 10.69 -8.11 -48.30
CA MET A 1 11.46 -9.04 -47.45
C MET A 1 12.72 -8.32 -47.00
N ALA A 2 12.86 -8.13 -45.69
CA ALA A 2 14.08 -7.95 -44.90
C ALA A 2 13.72 -7.10 -43.66
N ASP A 3 13.37 -7.81 -42.58
CA ASP A 3 13.32 -7.26 -41.23
C ASP A 3 14.73 -6.85 -40.78
N GLY A 4 14.82 -5.68 -40.15
CA GLY A 4 16.05 -5.12 -39.60
C GLY A 4 15.86 -4.69 -38.16
N THR A 5 15.48 -5.62 -37.27
CA THR A 5 15.55 -5.40 -35.82
C THR A 5 16.98 -5.71 -35.36
N GLY A 6 17.78 -4.65 -35.23
CA GLY A 6 19.09 -4.72 -34.60
C GLY A 6 18.97 -5.04 -33.11
N HIS A 7 19.08 -6.32 -32.77
CA HIS A 7 19.38 -6.75 -31.41
C HIS A 7 20.87 -6.53 -31.16
N VAL A 8 21.20 -5.54 -30.34
CA VAL A 8 22.52 -5.42 -29.72
C VAL A 8 22.51 -6.32 -28.48
N PRO A 9 23.34 -7.38 -28.42
CA PRO A 9 23.50 -8.16 -27.21
C PRO A 9 24.27 -7.32 -26.19
N VAL A 10 23.67 -7.07 -25.03
CA VAL A 10 24.38 -6.52 -23.87
C VAL A 10 25.16 -7.67 -23.25
N GLU A 11 26.47 -7.69 -23.46
CA GLU A 11 27.38 -8.58 -22.73
C GLU A 11 27.33 -8.24 -21.24
N LEU A 12 26.70 -9.12 -20.45
CA LEU A 12 26.76 -9.09 -19.01
C LEU A 12 28.17 -9.50 -18.59
N GLY A 13 29.04 -8.52 -18.40
CA GLY A 13 30.36 -8.71 -17.81
C GLY A 13 30.24 -9.42 -16.46
N GLN A 14 30.96 -10.53 -16.33
CA GLN A 14 31.16 -11.20 -15.05
C GLN A 14 31.98 -10.25 -14.15
N PHE A 15 31.34 -9.71 -13.12
CA PHE A 15 32.03 -9.00 -12.04
C PHE A 15 31.76 -9.73 -10.72
N THR A 16 32.85 -10.13 -10.08
CA THR A 16 32.88 -10.73 -8.75
C THR A 16 32.50 -9.67 -7.70
N LEU A 17 31.43 -9.95 -6.95
CA LEU A 17 31.03 -9.23 -5.74
C LEU A 17 32.11 -9.41 -4.66
N GLU A 18 33.13 -8.54 -4.65
CA GLU A 18 33.92 -8.27 -3.45
C GLU A 18 33.15 -7.28 -2.57
N GLY A 19 32.12 -7.79 -1.89
CA GLY A 19 31.48 -7.13 -0.76
C GLY A 19 31.36 -8.16 0.34
N ASP A 20 31.89 -7.86 1.53
CA ASP A 20 31.90 -8.73 2.71
C ASP A 20 30.59 -9.52 2.82
N PHE A 21 30.64 -10.82 2.53
CA PHE A 21 29.50 -11.71 2.73
C PHE A 21 29.20 -11.74 4.22
N VAL A 22 28.12 -11.04 4.61
CA VAL A 22 27.56 -11.13 5.95
C VAL A 22 27.16 -12.60 6.16
N ALA A 23 27.88 -13.28 7.04
CA ALA A 23 27.58 -14.67 7.40
C ALA A 23 26.13 -14.78 7.88
N ASP A 24 25.50 -15.95 7.66
CA ASP A 24 24.15 -16.22 8.15
C ASP A 24 24.06 -15.88 9.65
N PRO A 25 23.06 -15.08 10.07
CA PRO A 25 22.98 -14.60 11.43
C PRO A 25 22.71 -15.76 12.38
N LYS A 26 23.42 -15.78 13.51
CA LYS A 26 23.23 -16.79 14.56
C LYS A 26 21.85 -16.59 15.21
N PRO A 27 21.16 -17.67 15.61
CA PRO A 27 19.93 -17.57 16.39
C PRO A 27 20.16 -16.78 17.68
N VAL A 28 19.32 -15.79 17.97
CA VAL A 28 19.43 -14.94 19.16
C VAL A 28 18.44 -15.44 20.24
N ASP A 29 18.92 -15.66 21.46
CA ASP A 29 18.10 -16.01 22.63
C ASP A 29 17.13 -14.85 22.95
N PRO A 30 15.80 -15.05 22.93
CA PRO A 30 14.81 -13.99 23.14
C PRO A 30 14.73 -13.48 24.60
N THR A 31 15.30 -14.18 25.59
CA THR A 31 15.03 -13.91 27.02
C THR A 31 16.00 -12.94 27.69
N ARG A 32 17.12 -12.56 27.04
CA ARG A 32 18.30 -11.99 27.71
C ARG A 32 18.58 -10.48 27.60
N SER A 33 17.74 -9.61 27.02
CA SER A 33 18.13 -8.20 26.84
C SER A 33 16.98 -7.19 26.73
N ARG A 34 17.31 -5.91 26.96
CA ARG A 34 16.44 -4.73 26.87
C ARG A 34 15.75 -4.64 25.50
N ASN A 35 14.45 -4.31 25.49
CA ASN A 35 13.67 -4.07 24.27
C ASN A 35 14.35 -2.98 23.43
N SER A 36 14.74 -3.30 22.20
CA SER A 36 15.19 -2.31 21.22
C SER A 36 14.77 -2.70 19.80
N LEU A 37 14.45 -1.70 18.97
CA LEU A 37 14.07 -1.91 17.58
C LEU A 37 15.20 -2.58 16.80
N SER A 38 16.45 -2.24 17.13
CA SER A 38 17.66 -2.85 16.57
C SER A 38 17.69 -4.38 16.67
N ARG A 39 17.20 -4.93 17.79
CA ARG A 39 17.11 -6.39 18.03
C ARG A 39 15.86 -6.99 17.40
N ALA A 40 14.75 -6.25 17.36
CA ALA A 40 13.53 -6.68 16.67
C ALA A 40 13.78 -6.91 15.18
N LEU A 41 14.64 -6.08 14.59
CA LEU A 41 15.09 -6.13 13.20
C LEU A 41 16.30 -7.06 13.00
N ASP A 42 16.72 -7.82 14.01
CA ASP A 42 17.82 -8.76 13.82
C ASP A 42 17.36 -9.92 12.91
N PRO A 43 18.06 -10.21 11.81
CA PRO A 43 17.62 -11.23 10.88
C PRO A 43 17.60 -12.64 11.49
N GLY A 44 18.54 -12.96 12.39
CA GLY A 44 18.55 -14.24 13.09
C GLY A 44 17.33 -14.38 14.01
N TYR A 45 16.86 -13.26 14.57
CA TYR A 45 15.64 -13.20 15.36
C TYR A 45 14.35 -13.31 14.54
N LEU A 46 14.37 -12.82 13.29
CA LEU A 46 13.28 -12.93 12.33
C LEU A 46 13.30 -14.23 11.53
N GLY A 47 14.29 -15.11 11.75
CA GLY A 47 14.47 -16.34 10.99
C GLY A 47 14.78 -16.09 9.50
N ARG A 48 15.40 -14.95 9.19
CA ARG A 48 15.83 -14.59 7.83
C ARG A 48 17.27 -15.04 7.62
N ALA A 49 17.50 -15.82 6.57
CA ALA A 49 18.83 -16.26 6.17
C ALA A 49 19.29 -15.47 4.96
N VAL A 50 20.56 -15.03 4.93
CA VAL A 50 21.12 -14.19 3.85
C VAL A 50 21.06 -14.92 2.52
N ARG A 51 21.25 -16.24 2.53
CA ARG A 51 21.13 -17.11 1.35
C ARG A 51 19.80 -16.94 0.60
N ASN A 52 18.73 -16.55 1.30
CA ASN A 52 17.42 -16.29 0.70
C ASN A 52 17.33 -14.91 0.02
N TYR A 53 18.45 -14.23 -0.25
CA TYR A 53 18.50 -12.90 -0.88
C TYR A 53 19.67 -12.77 -1.86
N MET A 54 20.43 -13.84 -2.13
CA MET A 54 21.66 -13.79 -2.94
C MET A 54 21.42 -13.49 -4.42
N ASP A 55 20.19 -13.66 -4.90
CA ASP A 55 19.71 -13.31 -6.24
C ASP A 55 19.35 -11.82 -6.40
N LEU A 56 19.33 -11.04 -5.31
CA LEU A 56 19.02 -9.61 -5.38
C LEU A 56 20.25 -8.82 -5.81
N THR A 57 20.09 -7.97 -6.83
CA THR A 57 21.17 -7.07 -7.28
C THR A 57 21.14 -5.74 -6.52
N PRO A 58 22.26 -4.99 -6.46
CA PRO A 58 22.29 -3.66 -5.86
C PRO A 58 21.25 -2.69 -6.47
N GLU A 59 21.00 -2.78 -7.77
CA GLU A 59 20.00 -1.97 -8.46
C GLU A 59 18.60 -2.29 -7.95
N MET A 60 18.27 -3.57 -7.75
CA MET A 60 16.98 -3.98 -7.19
C MET A 60 16.78 -3.42 -5.78
N LEU A 61 17.83 -3.42 -4.95
CA LEU A 61 17.80 -2.83 -3.62
C LEU A 61 17.62 -1.32 -3.65
N GLU A 62 18.25 -0.61 -4.60
CA GLU A 62 18.09 0.83 -4.79
C GLU A 62 16.65 1.18 -5.19
N TYR A 63 16.09 0.46 -6.18
CA TYR A 63 14.71 0.65 -6.64
C TYR A 63 13.67 0.34 -5.56
N ALA A 64 14.00 -0.55 -4.61
CA ALA A 64 13.12 -0.92 -3.52
C ALA A 64 13.05 0.14 -2.40
N LYS A 65 13.92 1.16 -2.39
CA LYS A 65 13.92 2.19 -1.33
C LYS A 65 12.60 2.96 -1.29
N ALA A 66 12.17 3.35 -0.09
CA ALA A 66 10.93 4.09 0.13
C ALA A 66 10.78 5.32 -0.78
N LYS A 67 11.83 6.13 -0.93
CA LYS A 67 11.83 7.32 -1.81
C LYS A 67 11.55 6.99 -3.27
N GLN A 68 11.98 5.83 -3.77
CA GLN A 68 11.72 5.39 -5.13
C GLN A 68 10.28 4.85 -5.30
N LEU A 69 9.72 4.25 -4.24
CA LEU A 69 8.35 3.75 -4.25
C LEU A 69 7.30 4.86 -4.13
N GLN A 70 7.61 5.93 -3.39
CA GLN A 70 6.69 7.04 -3.09
C GLN A 70 5.93 7.59 -4.32
N PRO A 71 6.58 8.02 -5.42
CA PRO A 71 5.89 8.61 -6.58
C PRO A 71 4.99 7.62 -7.34
N HIS A 72 5.08 6.33 -7.02
CA HIS A 72 4.26 5.27 -7.59
C HIS A 72 3.11 4.83 -6.67
N LEU A 73 3.05 5.40 -5.46
CA LEU A 73 2.00 5.16 -4.48
C LEU A 73 1.18 6.43 -4.23
N ILE A 74 1.85 7.58 -4.23
CA ILE A 74 1.31 8.91 -3.96
C ILE A 74 1.61 9.80 -5.17
N ASP A 75 0.63 10.60 -5.57
CA ASP A 75 0.69 11.49 -6.73
C ASP A 75 0.98 10.73 -8.04
N VAL A 76 0.36 9.55 -8.17
CA VAL A 76 0.46 8.72 -9.37
C VAL A 76 -0.20 9.40 -10.58
N PRO A 77 0.18 9.05 -11.82
CA PRO A 77 -0.48 9.60 -13.00
C PRO A 77 -2.00 9.40 -12.98
N SER A 78 -2.74 10.40 -13.46
CA SER A 78 -4.20 10.33 -13.59
C SER A 78 -4.67 9.43 -14.74
N ASP A 79 -3.74 8.98 -15.58
CA ASP A 79 -4.01 8.14 -16.75
C ASP A 79 -4.41 6.72 -16.34
N PHE A 80 -5.62 6.32 -16.73
CA PHE A 80 -6.20 5.02 -16.41
C PHE A 80 -5.41 3.86 -17.01
N GLU A 81 -4.82 4.03 -18.20
CA GLU A 81 -4.03 2.96 -18.84
C GLU A 81 -2.75 2.68 -18.06
N ARG A 82 -2.18 3.72 -17.44
CA ARG A 82 -0.94 3.65 -16.66
C ARG A 82 -1.18 3.41 -15.17
N SER A 83 -2.38 3.70 -14.67
CA SER A 83 -2.67 3.62 -13.24
C SER A 83 -4.12 3.15 -12.99
N PRO A 84 -4.42 1.87 -13.26
CA PRO A 84 -5.78 1.34 -13.29
C PRO A 84 -6.45 1.27 -11.91
N PHE A 85 -5.73 1.48 -10.81
CA PHE A 85 -6.34 1.52 -9.47
C PHE A 85 -6.05 2.83 -8.73
N ALA A 86 -5.65 3.88 -9.45
CA ALA A 86 -5.53 5.21 -8.87
C ALA A 86 -6.89 5.78 -8.53
N VAL A 87 -7.00 6.40 -7.35
CA VAL A 87 -8.18 7.15 -6.92
C VAL A 87 -7.76 8.55 -6.52
N SER A 88 -8.50 9.54 -7.02
CA SER A 88 -8.24 10.93 -6.68
C SER A 88 -9.05 11.43 -5.50
N TYR A 89 -8.52 12.42 -4.81
CA TYR A 89 -9.26 13.21 -3.85
C TYR A 89 -8.69 14.64 -3.80
N THR A 90 -9.51 15.58 -3.35
CA THR A 90 -9.05 16.95 -3.12
C THR A 90 -8.47 17.03 -1.71
N ASP A 91 -7.17 17.25 -1.60
CA ASP A 91 -6.50 17.42 -0.30
C ASP A 91 -7.08 18.65 0.42
N PRO A 92 -7.69 18.50 1.62
CA PRO A 92 -8.30 19.61 2.33
C PRO A 92 -7.28 20.66 2.81
N ARG A 93 -5.99 20.31 2.89
CA ARG A 93 -4.93 21.23 3.35
C ARG A 93 -4.38 22.09 2.21
N THR A 94 -4.18 21.47 1.06
CA THR A 94 -3.55 22.13 -0.10
C THR A 94 -4.54 22.53 -1.19
N HIS A 95 -5.79 22.07 -1.11
CA HIS A 95 -6.82 22.18 -2.14
C HIS A 95 -6.39 21.63 -3.51
N ARG A 96 -5.34 20.80 -3.56
CA ARG A 96 -4.88 20.15 -4.78
C ARG A 96 -5.52 18.77 -4.92
N GLU A 97 -5.82 18.39 -6.15
CA GLU A 97 -6.18 17.01 -6.45
C GLU A 97 -4.92 16.14 -6.37
N ARG A 98 -5.01 15.06 -5.59
CA ARG A 98 -3.95 14.05 -5.48
C ARG A 98 -4.50 12.71 -5.91
N TYR A 99 -3.65 11.89 -6.53
CA TYR A 99 -3.98 10.55 -6.99
C TYR A 99 -3.19 9.53 -6.20
N ILE A 100 -3.88 8.58 -5.60
CA ILE A 100 -3.27 7.59 -4.72
C ILE A 100 -3.50 6.20 -5.31
N ALA A 101 -2.45 5.41 -5.39
CA ALA A 101 -2.55 4.02 -5.78
C ALA A 101 -3.39 3.26 -4.75
N LEU A 102 -4.25 2.35 -5.20
CA LEU A 102 -4.90 1.37 -4.34
C LEU A 102 -4.56 -0.04 -4.81
N THR A 103 -4.75 -1.03 -3.95
CA THR A 103 -4.80 -2.43 -4.43
C THR A 103 -6.11 -2.67 -5.20
N ALA A 104 -6.13 -3.70 -6.03
CA ALA A 104 -7.35 -4.11 -6.74
C ALA A 104 -8.53 -4.45 -5.79
N GLN A 105 -8.25 -4.95 -4.58
CA GLN A 105 -9.29 -5.22 -3.59
C GLN A 105 -9.81 -3.95 -2.94
N GLU A 106 -8.92 -3.01 -2.65
CA GLU A 106 -9.29 -1.71 -2.08
C GLU A 106 -10.11 -0.88 -3.06
N ALA A 107 -9.79 -0.93 -4.35
CA ALA A 107 -10.56 -0.26 -5.40
C ALA A 107 -12.01 -0.77 -5.51
N LYS A 108 -12.32 -1.98 -5.00
CA LYS A 108 -13.71 -2.49 -4.90
C LYS A 108 -14.46 -1.91 -3.71
N ILE A 109 -13.77 -1.52 -2.65
CA ILE A 109 -14.34 -0.93 -1.43
C ILE A 109 -14.46 0.59 -1.60
N VAL A 110 -13.44 1.20 -2.20
CA VAL A 110 -13.28 2.63 -2.38
C VAL A 110 -13.55 2.97 -3.85
N PRO A 111 -14.80 3.31 -4.21
CA PRO A 111 -15.11 3.62 -5.59
C PRO A 111 -14.37 4.87 -6.04
N ARG A 112 -13.93 4.88 -7.29
CA ARG A 112 -13.25 6.04 -7.91
C ARG A 112 -14.03 7.32 -7.75
N SER A 113 -15.34 7.26 -7.93
CA SER A 113 -16.24 8.34 -7.59
C SER A 113 -17.58 7.76 -7.17
N VAL A 114 -18.21 8.39 -6.18
CA VAL A 114 -19.58 8.04 -5.75
C VAL A 114 -20.58 8.22 -6.92
N PRO A 115 -20.49 9.30 -7.73
CA PRO A 115 -21.34 9.42 -8.92
C PRO A 115 -21.17 8.30 -9.96
N ALA A 116 -19.98 7.70 -10.11
CA ALA A 116 -19.80 6.56 -11.01
C ALA A 116 -20.52 5.31 -10.48
N LEU A 117 -20.39 5.03 -9.17
CA LEU A 117 -21.07 3.92 -8.51
C LEU A 117 -22.61 4.05 -8.59
N SER A 118 -23.13 5.25 -8.37
CA SER A 118 -24.57 5.53 -8.48
C SER A 118 -25.07 5.48 -9.94
N ARG A 119 -24.23 5.83 -10.92
CA ARG A 119 -24.59 5.78 -12.36
C ARG A 119 -24.62 4.37 -12.90
N SER A 120 -23.71 3.47 -12.50
CA SER A 120 -23.76 2.07 -12.92
C SER A 120 -25.05 1.38 -12.49
N ALA A 121 -25.54 1.67 -11.28
CA ALA A 121 -26.83 1.17 -10.80
C ALA A 121 -28.01 1.71 -11.64
N ARG A 122 -27.95 3.00 -11.99
CA ARG A 122 -28.96 3.68 -12.79
C ARG A 122 -29.04 3.10 -14.20
N ILE A 123 -27.91 2.97 -14.89
CA ILE A 123 -27.84 2.46 -16.27
C ILE A 123 -28.36 1.03 -16.36
N VAL A 124 -28.03 0.15 -15.39
CA VAL A 124 -28.57 -1.23 -15.38
C VAL A 124 -30.08 -1.26 -15.18
N THR A 125 -30.62 -0.35 -14.36
CA THR A 125 -32.06 -0.28 -14.10
C THR A 125 -32.81 0.37 -15.26
N GLU A 126 -32.26 1.44 -15.85
CA GLU A 126 -32.80 2.13 -17.03
C GLU A 126 -32.72 1.25 -18.29
N ALA A 127 -31.61 0.53 -18.52
CA ALA A 127 -31.48 -0.38 -19.67
C ALA A 127 -32.42 -1.60 -19.59
N ALA A 128 -32.85 -1.97 -18.38
CA ALA A 128 -33.88 -3.00 -18.20
C ALA A 128 -35.28 -2.49 -18.58
N VAL A 129 -35.48 -1.18 -18.69
CA VAL A 129 -36.74 -0.53 -19.07
C VAL A 129 -36.59 0.02 -20.49
N GLN A 130 -37.01 -0.76 -21.49
CA GLN A 130 -36.93 -0.41 -22.92
C GLN A 130 -38.01 0.62 -23.34
N THR A 131 -38.08 1.79 -22.72
CA THR A 131 -39.03 2.84 -23.10
C THR A 131 -38.35 4.18 -23.39
N ASP A 132 -38.82 4.87 -24.43
CA ASP A 132 -38.24 6.14 -24.93
C ASP A 132 -38.49 7.35 -24.01
N ILE A 133 -39.41 7.24 -23.04
CA ILE A 133 -39.71 8.31 -22.08
C ILE A 133 -39.79 7.68 -20.67
N PRO A 134 -38.90 8.08 -19.73
CA PRO A 134 -38.94 7.58 -18.36
C PRO A 134 -40.19 8.09 -17.64
N THR A 135 -40.92 7.18 -16.99
CA THR A 135 -42.06 7.53 -16.13
C THR A 135 -41.60 7.93 -14.73
N ASP A 136 -42.48 8.56 -13.94
CA ASP A 136 -42.21 8.86 -12.52
C ASP A 136 -41.92 7.60 -11.69
N GLU A 137 -42.49 6.46 -12.09
CA GLU A 137 -42.22 5.17 -11.47
C GLU A 137 -40.80 4.66 -11.79
N ASP A 138 -40.33 4.87 -13.02
CA ASP A 138 -38.97 4.52 -13.44
C ASP A 138 -37.93 5.38 -12.72
N LEU A 139 -38.21 6.68 -12.55
CA LEU A 139 -37.38 7.59 -11.76
C LEU A 139 -37.32 7.13 -10.29
N SER A 140 -38.45 6.74 -9.71
CA SER A 140 -38.53 6.25 -8.34
C SER A 140 -37.83 4.88 -8.15
N ARG A 141 -37.89 3.99 -9.14
CA ARG A 141 -37.14 2.72 -9.16
C ARG A 141 -35.64 2.97 -9.27
N ALA A 142 -35.22 3.87 -10.15
CA ALA A 142 -33.82 4.24 -10.32
C ALA A 142 -33.22 4.87 -9.05
N GLN A 143 -34.00 5.69 -8.32
CA GLN A 143 -33.59 6.23 -7.02
C GLN A 143 -33.46 5.15 -5.94
N ARG A 144 -34.43 4.22 -5.84
CA ARG A 144 -34.34 3.06 -4.93
C ARG A 144 -33.15 2.14 -5.24
N SER A 145 -32.88 1.88 -6.52
CA SER A 145 -31.70 1.12 -6.95
C SER A 145 -30.38 1.79 -6.54
N LYS A 146 -30.32 3.14 -6.57
CA LYS A 146 -29.13 3.87 -6.08
C LYS A 146 -28.95 3.69 -4.57
N ALA A 147 -30.00 3.88 -3.78
CA ALA A 147 -29.94 3.66 -2.33
C ALA A 147 -29.50 2.22 -2.01
N HIS A 148 -30.06 1.22 -2.70
CA HIS A 148 -29.72 -0.19 -2.52
C HIS A 148 -28.26 -0.54 -2.82
N VAL A 149 -27.55 0.24 -3.67
CA VAL A 149 -26.11 0.05 -3.92
C VAL A 149 -25.25 0.80 -2.89
N LEU A 150 -25.71 1.97 -2.46
CA LEU A 150 -24.97 2.84 -1.54
C LEU A 150 -25.05 2.36 -0.08
N GLU A 151 -26.21 1.88 0.37
CA GLU A 151 -26.44 1.44 1.75
C GLU A 151 -25.50 0.31 2.19
N PRO A 152 -25.25 -0.76 1.40
CA PRO A 152 -24.30 -1.81 1.79
C PRO A 152 -22.83 -1.39 1.62
N ALA A 153 -22.55 -0.36 0.83
CA ALA A 153 -21.18 0.14 0.60
C ALA A 153 -20.68 0.98 1.78
N LEU A 154 -21.57 1.77 2.40
CA LEU A 154 -21.25 2.62 3.54
C LEU A 154 -20.58 1.88 4.72
N PRO A 155 -21.15 0.79 5.29
CA PRO A 155 -20.54 0.08 6.40
C PRO A 155 -19.21 -0.58 6.02
N LYS A 156 -19.04 -1.00 4.76
CA LYS A 156 -17.75 -1.55 4.27
C LYS A 156 -16.66 -0.48 4.27
N MET A 157 -16.96 0.73 3.78
CA MET A 157 -16.02 1.86 3.82
C MET A 157 -15.71 2.28 5.26
N GLN A 158 -16.71 2.32 6.14
CA GLN A 158 -16.52 2.65 7.57
C GLN A 158 -15.64 1.62 8.29
N ALA A 159 -15.85 0.32 8.04
CA ALA A 159 -14.98 -0.73 8.57
C ALA A 159 -13.55 -0.59 8.02
N PHE A 160 -13.43 -0.32 6.73
CA PHE A 160 -12.13 -0.15 6.08
C PHE A 160 -11.34 1.04 6.62
N VAL A 161 -11.96 2.22 6.80
CA VAL A 161 -11.25 3.38 7.37
C VAL A 161 -10.82 3.16 8.81
N LYS A 162 -11.58 2.39 9.61
CA LYS A 162 -11.16 2.00 10.96
C LYS A 162 -9.89 1.16 10.93
N THR A 163 -9.80 0.19 10.02
CA THR A 163 -8.58 -0.59 9.80
C THR A 163 -7.41 0.30 9.37
N LEU A 164 -7.62 1.21 8.42
CA LEU A 164 -6.58 2.12 7.96
C LEU A 164 -6.05 3.01 9.09
N ARG A 165 -6.92 3.54 9.97
CA ARG A 165 -6.50 4.35 11.13
C ARG A 165 -5.66 3.54 12.12
N SER A 166 -6.05 2.30 12.40
CA SER A 166 -5.26 1.40 13.25
C SER A 166 -3.88 1.10 12.65
N GLN A 167 -3.81 0.94 11.32
CA GLN A 167 -2.55 0.75 10.60
C GLN A 167 -1.69 2.02 10.61
N ASP A 168 -2.31 3.19 10.45
CA ASP A 168 -1.66 4.50 10.45
C ASP A 168 -1.02 4.80 11.81
N GLU A 169 -1.76 4.54 12.89
CA GLU A 169 -1.25 4.63 14.27
C GLU A 169 -0.05 3.72 14.50
N LEU A 170 -0.06 2.51 13.93
CA LEU A 170 1.07 1.58 14.04
C LEU A 170 2.29 2.08 13.26
N ALA A 171 2.10 2.56 12.02
CA ALA A 171 3.17 3.16 11.23
C ALA A 171 3.80 4.35 11.96
N ALA A 172 2.98 5.25 12.53
CA ALA A 172 3.45 6.39 13.32
C ALA A 172 4.27 5.95 14.55
N LYS A 173 3.88 4.86 15.24
CA LYS A 173 4.69 4.30 16.34
C LYS A 173 6.06 3.84 15.84
N PHE A 174 6.15 3.20 14.67
CA PHE A 174 7.42 2.77 14.09
C PHE A 174 8.31 3.94 13.71
N VAL A 175 7.75 5.04 13.17
CA VAL A 175 8.48 6.29 12.95
C VAL A 175 9.12 6.76 14.25
N VAL A 176 8.33 6.88 15.32
CA VAL A 176 8.84 7.32 16.64
C VAL A 176 9.88 6.35 17.20
N ALA A 177 9.65 5.04 17.14
CA ALA A 177 10.59 4.02 17.62
C ALA A 177 11.94 4.07 16.90
N ALA A 178 11.95 4.42 15.61
CA ALA A 178 13.17 4.51 14.81
C ALA A 178 13.95 5.81 15.01
N THR A 179 13.41 6.81 15.72
CA THR A 179 14.15 8.06 16.07
C THR A 179 15.14 7.89 17.23
N GLY A 180 15.24 6.70 17.83
CA GLY A 180 16.23 6.42 18.88
C GLY A 180 15.89 6.95 20.27
N SER A 181 14.70 7.52 20.46
CA SER A 181 14.20 7.88 21.80
C SER A 181 13.62 6.63 22.51
N ASN A 182 13.95 6.43 23.80
CA ASN A 182 13.35 5.36 24.61
C ASN A 182 11.82 5.41 24.66
N ALA A 183 11.24 6.59 24.39
CA ALA A 183 9.80 6.80 24.30
C ALA A 183 9.13 6.01 23.17
N GLY A 184 9.79 5.82 22.02
CA GLY A 184 9.20 5.04 20.93
C GLY A 184 9.08 3.55 21.23
N LEU A 185 9.99 3.01 22.05
CA LEU A 185 9.97 1.60 22.47
C LEU A 185 8.92 1.33 23.55
N SER A 186 8.66 2.28 24.46
CA SER A 186 7.59 2.12 25.45
C SER A 186 6.21 2.07 24.80
N LEU A 187 6.01 2.77 23.68
CA LEU A 187 4.76 2.73 22.89
C LEU A 187 4.51 1.40 22.17
N MET A 188 5.56 0.61 21.94
CA MET A 188 5.48 -0.73 21.32
C MET A 188 5.22 -1.85 22.34
N GLY A 189 5.34 -1.55 23.63
CA GLY A 189 5.16 -2.51 24.72
C GLY A 189 6.35 -3.47 24.89
N GLY A 190 6.05 -4.72 25.25
CA GLY A 190 7.06 -5.77 25.43
C GLY A 190 7.66 -6.27 24.10
N GLU A 191 8.79 -6.98 24.18
CA GLU A 191 9.49 -7.53 23.00
C GLU A 191 8.60 -8.42 22.12
N ALA A 192 7.78 -9.29 22.73
CA ALA A 192 6.85 -10.14 21.99
C ALA A 192 5.81 -9.33 21.19
N ARG A 193 5.28 -8.26 21.80
CA ARG A 193 4.31 -7.37 21.16
C ARG A 193 4.93 -6.56 20.03
N MET A 194 6.13 -6.03 20.24
CA MET A 194 6.89 -5.34 19.19
C MET A 194 7.14 -6.26 18.00
N ARG A 195 7.43 -7.55 18.24
CA ARG A 195 7.61 -8.54 17.16
C ARG A 195 6.33 -8.79 16.38
N GLU A 196 5.23 -9.03 17.08
CA GLU A 196 3.92 -9.20 16.45
C GLU A 196 3.56 -7.97 15.59
N GLN A 197 3.79 -6.78 16.14
CA GLN A 197 3.60 -5.51 15.45
C GLN A 197 4.51 -5.33 14.23
N LEU A 198 5.78 -5.74 14.33
CA LEU A 198 6.71 -5.67 13.20
C LEU A 198 6.29 -6.63 12.08
N THR A 199 5.93 -7.87 12.42
CA THR A 199 5.40 -8.84 11.45
C THR A 199 4.13 -8.32 10.80
N TYR A 200 3.22 -7.71 11.57
CA TYR A 200 2.01 -7.12 11.03
C TYR A 200 2.32 -5.95 10.10
N PHE A 201 3.22 -5.06 10.51
CA PHE A 201 3.65 -3.90 9.74
C PHE A 201 4.28 -4.31 8.41
N THR A 202 5.20 -5.27 8.39
CA THR A 202 5.85 -5.73 7.16
C THR A 202 4.89 -6.51 6.25
N THR A 203 4.07 -7.39 6.81
CA THR A 203 3.21 -8.30 6.02
C THR A 203 1.97 -7.61 5.46
N PHE A 204 1.30 -6.80 6.27
CA PHE A 204 0.02 -6.21 5.90
C PHE A 204 0.18 -4.77 5.43
N ILE A 205 0.91 -3.92 6.16
CA ILE A 205 1.01 -2.50 5.79
C ILE A 205 1.95 -2.32 4.58
N ILE A 206 3.21 -2.72 4.72
CA ILE A 206 4.17 -2.68 3.61
C ILE A 206 3.72 -3.62 2.50
N GLY A 207 3.29 -4.84 2.84
CA GLY A 207 2.80 -5.79 1.83
C GLY A 207 1.62 -5.28 1.00
N ASP A 208 0.67 -4.55 1.58
CA ASP A 208 -0.43 -3.93 0.82
C ASP A 208 0.07 -2.75 -0.05
N MET A 209 1.02 -1.95 0.43
CA MET A 209 1.68 -0.92 -0.39
C MET A 209 2.37 -1.54 -1.61
N LEU A 210 3.17 -2.59 -1.42
CA LEU A 210 3.88 -3.26 -2.51
C LEU A 210 2.92 -3.94 -3.49
N ARG A 211 1.79 -4.48 -3.00
CA ARG A 211 0.71 -4.98 -3.86
C ARG A 211 0.05 -3.88 -4.68
N ALA A 212 -0.16 -2.69 -4.09
CA ALA A 212 -0.69 -1.54 -4.82
C ALA A 212 0.30 -1.11 -5.91
N TYR A 213 1.58 -0.95 -5.55
CA TYR A 213 2.67 -0.65 -6.48
C TYR A 213 2.73 -1.66 -7.64
N ALA A 214 2.75 -2.96 -7.33
CA ALA A 214 2.78 -4.03 -8.31
C ALA A 214 1.59 -3.97 -9.27
N SER A 215 0.41 -3.69 -8.76
CA SER A 215 -0.81 -3.54 -9.56
C SER A 215 -0.75 -2.32 -10.49
N GLN A 216 -0.18 -1.19 -10.04
CA GLN A 216 -0.01 0.00 -10.89
C GLN A 216 1.03 -0.24 -11.99
N ARG A 217 2.11 -0.96 -11.68
CA ARG A 217 3.23 -1.18 -12.59
C ARG A 217 3.07 -2.41 -13.48
N GLY A 218 1.99 -3.18 -13.30
CA GLY A 218 1.78 -4.43 -14.04
C GLY A 218 2.84 -5.48 -13.77
N LEU A 219 3.37 -5.54 -12.54
CA LEU A 219 4.40 -6.50 -12.18
C LEU A 219 3.86 -7.92 -12.20
N THR A 220 4.69 -8.84 -12.67
CA THR A 220 4.44 -10.28 -12.51
C THR A 220 4.57 -10.69 -11.04
N ALA A 221 4.03 -11.86 -10.69
CA ALA A 221 4.13 -12.40 -9.33
C ALA A 221 5.60 -12.57 -8.88
N SER A 222 6.49 -13.00 -9.79
CA SER A 222 7.92 -13.15 -9.50
C SER A 222 8.61 -11.80 -9.24
N GLN A 223 8.29 -10.76 -10.03
CA GLN A 223 8.83 -9.41 -9.81
C GLN A 223 8.31 -8.79 -8.50
N HIS A 224 7.05 -9.03 -8.15
CA HIS A 224 6.48 -8.59 -6.88
C HIS A 224 7.13 -9.31 -5.68
N ASP A 225 7.38 -10.62 -5.78
CA ASP A 225 8.13 -11.37 -4.75
C ASP A 225 9.55 -10.82 -4.57
N GLN A 226 10.27 -10.59 -5.67
CA GLN A 226 11.60 -9.97 -5.65
C GLN A 226 11.58 -8.58 -4.99
N LEU A 227 10.58 -7.75 -5.30
CA LEU A 227 10.41 -6.43 -4.66
C LEU A 227 10.18 -6.56 -3.16
N CYS A 228 9.32 -7.50 -2.72
CA CYS A 228 9.06 -7.74 -1.30
C CYS A 228 10.34 -8.16 -0.57
N ARG A 229 11.12 -9.06 -1.18
CA ARG A 229 12.41 -9.52 -0.65
C ARG A 229 13.45 -8.41 -0.62
N ALA A 230 13.49 -7.52 -1.61
CA ALA A 230 14.37 -6.37 -1.63
C ALA A 230 14.05 -5.34 -0.53
N VAL A 231 12.76 -5.07 -0.28
CA VAL A 231 12.33 -4.22 0.83
C VAL A 231 12.69 -4.86 2.17
N ASP A 232 12.39 -6.14 2.36
CA ASP A 232 12.75 -6.90 3.57
C ASP A 232 14.27 -6.90 3.79
N TYR A 233 15.07 -7.05 2.73
CA TYR A 233 16.52 -6.95 2.80
C TYR A 233 16.98 -5.57 3.28
N ASN A 234 16.47 -4.50 2.68
CA ASN A 234 16.80 -3.13 3.06
C ASN A 234 16.49 -2.84 4.54
N MET A 235 15.40 -3.40 5.06
CA MET A 235 14.97 -3.22 6.45
C MET A 235 15.78 -4.03 7.49
N VAL A 236 16.45 -5.11 7.07
CA VAL A 236 16.98 -6.11 8.01
C VAL A 236 18.50 -6.30 7.86
N PHE A 237 19.03 -6.34 6.64
CA PHE A 237 20.41 -6.74 6.37
C PHE A 237 21.39 -5.59 6.09
N THR A 238 20.93 -4.34 6.06
CA THR A 238 21.78 -3.14 5.78
C THR A 238 22.63 -2.68 6.97
N GLY A 239 22.95 -3.58 7.90
CA GLY A 239 23.82 -3.29 9.04
C GLY A 239 23.27 -2.17 9.93
N ALA A 240 24.05 -1.10 10.11
CA ALA A 240 23.68 0.06 10.92
C ALA A 240 22.57 0.92 10.28
N ALA A 241 22.41 0.86 8.94
CA ALA A 241 21.42 1.65 8.22
C ALA A 241 19.98 1.10 8.36
N ARG A 242 19.80 -0.13 8.86
CA ARG A 242 18.50 -0.83 8.92
C ARG A 242 17.42 -0.07 9.69
N ILE A 243 17.81 0.66 10.75
CA ILE A 243 16.89 1.50 11.54
C ILE A 243 16.41 2.69 10.70
N GLY A 244 17.32 3.34 9.97
CA GLY A 244 16.99 4.42 9.04
C GLY A 244 16.09 3.93 7.91
N MET A 245 16.42 2.80 7.28
CA MET A 245 15.57 2.20 6.25
C MET A 245 14.17 1.87 6.77
N THR A 246 14.07 1.26 7.96
CA THR A 246 12.77 0.98 8.60
C THR A 246 11.97 2.25 8.86
N ARG A 247 12.65 3.32 9.28
CA ARG A 247 12.03 4.64 9.46
C ARG A 247 11.46 5.16 8.15
N ASP A 248 12.24 5.13 7.07
CA ASP A 248 11.83 5.65 5.76
C ASP A 248 10.59 4.90 5.24
N TYR A 249 10.52 3.58 5.39
CA TYR A 249 9.31 2.82 5.04
C TYR A 249 8.13 3.13 5.96
N ALA A 250 8.36 3.36 7.26
CA ALA A 250 7.31 3.75 8.19
C ALA A 250 6.76 5.15 7.91
N GLU A 251 7.61 6.10 7.53
CA GLU A 251 7.21 7.44 7.12
C GLU A 251 6.40 7.39 5.82
N LEU A 252 6.85 6.63 4.82
CA LEU A 252 6.09 6.41 3.59
C LEU A 252 4.74 5.74 3.85
N ALA A 253 4.71 4.71 4.70
CA ALA A 253 3.48 4.02 5.06
C ALA A 253 2.49 4.96 5.76
N HIS A 254 2.97 5.76 6.71
CA HIS A 254 2.16 6.75 7.42
C HIS A 254 1.58 7.79 6.45
N GLU A 255 2.39 8.34 5.54
CA GLU A 255 1.93 9.29 4.54
C GLU A 255 0.86 8.67 3.62
N TYR A 256 1.14 7.48 3.07
CA TYR A 256 0.24 6.77 2.16
C TYR A 256 -1.08 6.38 2.82
N LEU A 257 -1.05 5.87 4.06
CA LEU A 257 -2.25 5.55 4.82
C LEU A 257 -3.06 6.80 5.15
N GLY A 258 -2.41 7.90 5.53
CA GLY A 258 -3.04 9.19 5.73
C GLY A 258 -3.84 9.65 4.50
N HIS A 259 -3.24 9.54 3.30
CA HIS A 259 -3.93 9.83 2.05
C HIS A 259 -5.14 8.90 1.79
N LYS A 260 -4.99 7.60 2.02
CA LYS A 260 -6.10 6.65 1.87
C LYS A 260 -7.25 6.93 2.83
N ILE A 261 -6.96 7.28 4.08
CA ILE A 261 -7.98 7.68 5.05
C ILE A 261 -8.77 8.89 4.54
N GLN A 262 -8.09 9.92 4.01
CA GLN A 262 -8.77 11.09 3.44
C GLN A 262 -9.68 10.73 2.27
N ILE A 263 -9.23 9.86 1.36
CA ILE A 263 -10.07 9.36 0.26
C ILE A 263 -11.34 8.72 0.82
N VAL A 264 -11.19 7.77 1.75
CA VAL A 264 -12.33 7.00 2.27
C VAL A 264 -13.28 7.91 3.05
N ASP A 265 -12.78 8.81 3.90
CA ASP A 265 -13.61 9.78 4.64
C ASP A 265 -14.40 10.70 3.69
N GLN A 266 -13.79 11.15 2.58
CA GLN A 266 -14.51 11.93 1.57
C GLN A 266 -15.59 11.11 0.85
N ARG A 267 -15.30 9.85 0.52
CA ARG A 267 -16.27 8.95 -0.12
C ARG A 267 -17.44 8.65 0.82
N ILE A 268 -17.18 8.38 2.10
CA ILE A 268 -18.21 8.21 3.13
C ILE A 268 -19.12 9.43 3.18
N LYS A 269 -18.56 10.64 3.33
CA LYS A 269 -19.35 11.89 3.38
C LYS A 269 -20.20 12.10 2.12
N SER A 270 -19.67 11.75 0.95
CA SER A 270 -20.41 11.84 -0.31
C SER A 270 -21.54 10.82 -0.39
N VAL A 271 -21.31 9.58 0.04
CA VAL A 271 -22.35 8.54 0.10
C VAL A 271 -23.46 8.91 1.08
N GLU A 272 -23.11 9.36 2.29
CA GLU A 272 -24.09 9.81 3.29
C GLU A 272 -24.92 11.00 2.82
N ARG A 273 -24.33 11.91 2.05
CA ARG A 273 -25.05 13.03 1.44
C ARG A 273 -26.02 12.54 0.38
N ASP A 274 -25.60 11.60 -0.46
CA ASP A 274 -26.44 11.06 -1.53
C ASP A 274 -27.60 10.23 -0.95
N ILE A 275 -27.35 9.36 0.03
CA ILE A 275 -28.41 8.61 0.73
C ILE A 275 -29.46 9.57 1.34
N ARG A 276 -29.02 10.64 2.03
CA ARG A 276 -29.93 11.65 2.61
C ARG A 276 -30.74 12.44 1.58
N ARG A 277 -30.36 12.46 0.31
CA ARG A 277 -31.14 13.08 -0.76
C ARG A 277 -32.24 12.15 -1.30
N PHE A 278 -32.20 10.87 -0.96
CA PHE A 278 -33.14 9.85 -1.44
C PHE A 278 -34.11 9.37 -0.36
N LEU A 279 -33.89 9.75 0.91
CA LEU A 279 -34.81 9.58 2.03
C LEU A 279 -35.60 10.87 2.25
#